data_AF-F5XQP9-F1
#
_entry.id   AF-F5XQP9-F1
#
_cell.length_a   1.000
_cell.length_b   1.000
_cell.length_c   1.000
_cell.angle_alpha   90.00
_cell.angle_beta   90.00
_cell.angle_gamma   90.00
#
_symmetry.space_group_name_H-M   'P 1'
#
loop_
_entity.id
_entity.type
_entity.pdbx_description
1 polymer ?
#
loop_
_entity_poly.entity_id
_entity_poly.type
_entity_poly.pdbx_seq_one_letter_code
_entity_poly.pdbx_strand_id
1 'polypeptide(L)' 'MPRAFELRSNVTPYDACYVALAEALESELVTADRRLANASGPRCTIRVIG' A
#
# COMPACT_ATOMS: atom_id res chain seq x y z
N MET A 1 -13.21 6.55 0.22
CA MET A 1 -11.97 5.76 0.00
C MET A 1 -11.90 5.19 -1.42
N PRO A 2 -11.95 6.01 -2.49
CA PRO A 2 -11.91 5.50 -3.86
C PRO A 2 -10.59 4.77 -4.15
N ARG A 3 -9.47 5.32 -3.69
CA ARG A 3 -8.14 4.76 -3.96
C ARG A 3 -7.92 3.37 -3.34
N ALA A 4 -8.31 3.16 -2.08
CA ALA A 4 -8.24 1.85 -1.46
C ALA A 4 -9.12 0.82 -2.19
N PHE A 5 -10.27 1.24 -2.74
CA PHE A 5 -11.16 0.36 -3.49
C PHE A 5 -10.59 -0.02 -4.87
N GLU A 6 -9.83 0.85 -5.53
CA GLU A 6 -9.11 0.53 -6.78
C GLU A 6 -8.07 -0.58 -6.58
N LEU A 7 -7.47 -0.64 -5.39
CA LEU A 7 -6.40 -1.58 -5.04
C LEU A 7 -6.90 -2.99 -4.66
N ARG A 8 -8.22 -3.18 -4.53
CA ARG A 8 -8.85 -4.42 -4.02
C ARG A 8 -8.50 -5.70 -4.78
N SER A 9 -8.04 -5.58 -6.03
CA SER A 9 -7.65 -6.73 -6.85
C SER A 9 -6.25 -7.26 -6.49
N ASN A 10 -5.41 -6.46 -5.83
CA ASN A 10 -3.98 -6.75 -5.66
C ASN A 10 -3.52 -6.74 -4.20
N VAL A 11 -4.24 -6.08 -3.29
CA VAL A 11 -3.90 -6.01 -1.86
C VAL A 11 -5.13 -6.19 -0.99
N THR A 12 -4.92 -6.61 0.26
CA THR A 12 -6.03 -6.78 1.21
C THR A 12 -6.71 -5.43 1.49
N PRO A 13 -7.99 -5.42 1.91
CA PRO A 13 -8.68 -4.17 2.24
C PRO A 13 -7.95 -3.33 3.30
N TYR A 14 -7.27 -3.99 4.25
CA TYR A 14 -6.52 -3.31 5.29
C TYR A 14 -5.27 -2.64 4.72
N ASP A 15 -4.46 -3.38 3.96
CA ASP A 15 -3.27 -2.84 3.32
C ASP A 15 -3.60 -1.74 2.31
N ALA A 16 -4.72 -1.88 1.58
CA ALA A 16 -5.20 -0.89 0.63
C ALA A 16 -5.46 0.47 1.30
N CYS A 17 -5.97 0.48 2.54
CA CYS A 17 -6.17 1.72 3.30
C CYS A 17 -4.85 2.38 3.67
N TYR A 18 -3.84 1.61 4.11
CA TYR A 18 -2.52 2.16 4.44
C TYR A 18 -1.75 2.62 3.20
N VAL A 19 -1.84 1.89 2.09
CA VAL A 19 -1.28 2.32 0.80
C VAL A 19 -1.95 3.62 0.34
N ALA A 20 -3.28 3.67 0.34
CA ALA A 20 -4.01 4.88 -0.07
C ALA A 20 -3.68 6.09 0.81
N LEU A 21 -3.47 5.87 2.12
CA LEU A 21 -3.04 6.91 3.05
C LEU A 21 -1.62 7.38 2.74
N ALA A 22 -0.67 6.47 2.54
CA ALA A 22 0.72 6.81 2.22
C ALA A 22 0.82 7.58 0.90
N GLU A 23 0.06 7.17 -0.13
CA GLU A 23 -0.05 7.90 -1.39
C GLU A 23 -0.62 9.30 -1.22
N ALA A 24 -1.68 9.47 -0.41
CA ALA A 24 -2.30 10.76 -0.16
C ALA A 24 -1.39 11.74 0.61
N LEU A 25 -0.44 11.20 1.37
CA LEU A 25 0.54 11.96 2.14
C LEU A 25 1.89 12.12 1.42
N GLU A 26 2.02 11.59 0.20
CA GLU A 26 3.29 11.55 -0.54
C GLU A 26 4.45 10.97 0.28
N SER A 27 4.14 9.96 1.09
CA SER A 27 5.08 9.34 2.05
C SER A 27 5.36 7.88 1.71
N GLU A 28 6.41 7.31 2.31
CA GLU A 28 6.69 5.88 2.24
C GLU A 28 5.82 5.09 3.21
N LEU A 29 5.34 3.92 2.77
CA LEU A 29 4.69 2.94 3.63
C LEU A 29 5.74 1.98 4.18
N VAL A 30 6.01 2.06 5.48
CA VAL A 30 6.90 1.13 6.17
C VAL A 30 6.10 -0.07 6.67
N THR A 31 6.53 -1.29 6.33
CA THR A 31 5.84 -2.53 6.71
C THR A 31 6.83 -3.67 6.96
N ALA A 32 6.43 -4.69 7.73
CA ALA A 32 7.18 -5.94 7.83
C ALA A 32 6.72 -6.98 6.78
N ASP A 33 5.65 -6.69 6.03
CA ASP A 33 5.12 -7.59 5.01
C ASP A 33 5.84 -7.44 3.67
N ARG A 34 6.70 -8.42 3.36
CA ARG A 34 7.41 -8.51 2.07
C ARG A 34 6.50 -8.73 0.87
N ARG A 35 5.31 -9.31 1.06
CA ARG A 35 4.37 -9.52 -0.06
C ARG A 35 3.77 -8.20 -0.50
N LEU A 36 3.44 -7.33 0.45
CA LEU A 36 2.88 -6.01 0.16
C LEU A 36 3.85 -5.14 -0.66
N ALA A 37 5.15 -5.22 -0.39
CA ALA A 37 6.17 -4.51 -1.17
C ALA A 37 6.27 -4.95 -2.65
N ASN A 38 5.79 -6.16 -2.97
CA ASN A 38 5.76 -6.68 -4.34
C ASN A 38 4.38 -6.55 -4.99
N ALA A 39 3.40 -5.95 -4.30
CA ALA A 39 2.06 -5.82 -4.82
C ALA A 39 2.02 -4.83 -6.00
N SER A 40 1.27 -5.19 -7.05
CA SER A 40 1.04 -4.30 -8.18
C SER A 40 -0.04 -3.27 -7.86
N GLY A 41 0.14 -2.02 -8.28
CA GLY A 41 -0.87 -0.97 -8.14
C GLY A 41 -0.58 0.15 -7.13
N PRO A 42 0.06 -0.10 -5.96
CA PRO A 42 0.57 0.98 -5.11
C PRO A 42 1.45 1.94 -5.91
N ARG A 43 1.28 3.24 -5.64
CA ARG A 43 2.05 4.33 -6.23
C ARG A 43 3.04 4.95 -5.26
N CYS A 44 2.91 4.67 -3.96
CA CYS A 44 3.88 5.06 -2.95
C CYS A 44 5.03 4.05 -2.86
N THR A 45 6.19 4.50 -2.38
CA THR A 45 7.28 3.59 -2.00
C THR A 45 6.84 2.73 -0.82
N ILE A 46 7.06 1.42 -0.92
CA ILE A 46 6.84 0.49 0.20
C ILE A 46 8.21 0.04 0.70
N ARG A 47 8.54 0.43 1.93
CA ARG A 47 9.80 0.05 2.60
C ARG A 47 9.53 -1.12 3.52
N VAL A 48 10.26 -2.22 3.30
CA VAL A 48 10.20 -3.36 4.23
C VAL A 48 11.21 -3.17 5.35
N ILE A 49 10.78 -3.38 6.59
CA ILE A 49 11.65 -3.51 7.76
C ILE A 49 11.75 -4.97 8.19
N GLY A 50 12.96 -5.44 8.45
CA GLY A 50 13.26 -6.81 8.88
C GLY A 50 14.21 -7.58 7.98
#